data_AF-A0A7C8MKM4-F1
#
_entry.id   AF-A0A7C8MKM4-F1
#
_cell.length_a   1.000
_cell.length_b   1.000
_cell.length_c   1.000
_cell.angle_alpha   90.00
_cell.angle_beta   90.00
_cell.angle_gamma   90.00
#
_symmetry.space_group_name_H-M   'P 1'
#
loop_
_entity.id
_entity.type
_entity.pdbx_description
1 polymer ?
#
loop_
_entity_poly.entity_id
_entity_poly.type
_entity_poly.pdbx_seq_one_letter_code
_entity_poly.pdbx_strand_id
1 'polypeptide(L)'
;MSGEQNPTTQSTPEKAAKCVFRPVKDNPDEAEKFVRAIFKHKPHNVDLVAAELAPLYGFGPNSNHDVLARLRAQSLFVSPEITEPLWDFRVFFTRYRWGLPLPKFVPTLALVHEHRHESSWTGPEYPIADGGRPEPHYARFIIRMLHSLELPIEGNSRMLQWLRNALIAKQEDDVCWVLFHALFYLQLKAMDFNKSNAPFKDRVQHYVNELAVPDCGLLSKWIAARRGFAEKGLSEDC
;
A
#
# COMPACT_ATOMS: atom_id res chain seq x y z
N MET A 1 -27.53 -50.90 41.13
CA MET A 1 -26.22 -50.46 40.63
C MET A 1 -26.43 -49.88 39.26
N SER A 2 -26.59 -48.56 39.18
CA SER A 2 -26.91 -47.82 37.97
C SER A 2 -25.61 -47.26 37.41
N GLY A 3 -25.15 -47.79 36.28
CA GLY A 3 -24.00 -47.25 35.55
C GLY A 3 -24.50 -46.24 34.53
N GLU A 4 -24.35 -44.95 34.84
CA GLU A 4 -24.55 -43.87 33.87
C GLU A 4 -23.45 -43.91 32.81
N GLN A 5 -23.85 -44.07 31.56
CA GLN A 5 -22.99 -43.84 30.40
C GLN A 5 -22.95 -42.33 30.12
N ASN A 6 -21.80 -41.70 30.39
CA ASN A 6 -21.48 -40.37 29.86
C ASN A 6 -21.13 -40.49 28.37
N PRO A 7 -21.74 -39.72 27.46
CA PRO A 7 -21.28 -39.64 26.09
C PRO A 7 -20.05 -38.72 26.05
N THR A 8 -18.88 -39.33 25.85
CA THR A 8 -17.65 -38.65 25.45
C THR A 8 -17.91 -37.88 24.16
N THR A 9 -18.16 -36.58 24.29
CA THR A 9 -18.25 -35.67 23.17
C THR A 9 -16.83 -35.51 22.62
N GLN A 10 -16.45 -36.33 21.64
CA GLN A 10 -15.22 -36.15 20.90
C GLN A 10 -15.34 -34.85 20.12
N SER A 11 -14.49 -33.90 20.51
CA SER A 11 -14.37 -32.57 19.94
C SER A 11 -14.06 -32.66 18.44
N THR A 12 -15.03 -32.29 17.62
CA THR A 12 -14.85 -31.92 16.21
C THR A 12 -13.75 -30.85 16.11
N PRO A 13 -12.77 -30.97 15.20
CA PRO A 13 -11.73 -29.95 14.98
C PRO A 13 -12.27 -28.74 14.19
N GLU A 14 -13.48 -28.25 14.53
CA GLU A 14 -14.14 -27.12 13.86
C GLU A 14 -13.80 -25.75 14.44
N LYS A 15 -12.89 -25.68 15.42
CA LYS A 15 -12.43 -24.41 16.02
C LYS A 15 -11.02 -23.99 15.61
N ALA A 16 -10.55 -24.38 14.43
CA ALA A 16 -9.52 -23.61 13.76
C ALA A 16 -10.17 -22.28 13.36
N ALA A 17 -9.89 -21.22 14.14
CA ALA A 17 -10.46 -19.89 13.99
C ALA A 17 -10.61 -19.54 12.50
N LYS A 18 -11.88 -19.45 12.06
CA LYS A 18 -12.30 -18.99 10.74
C LYS A 18 -11.99 -17.50 10.63
N CYS A 19 -10.71 -17.15 10.72
CA CYS A 19 -10.24 -15.79 10.64
C CYS A 19 -10.13 -15.44 9.16
N VAL A 20 -11.29 -15.15 8.59
CA VAL A 20 -11.41 -14.61 7.25
C VAL A 20 -11.32 -13.10 7.44
N PHE A 21 -10.12 -12.54 7.30
CA PHE A 21 -10.00 -11.10 7.13
C PHE A 21 -10.72 -10.71 5.84
N ARG A 22 -11.52 -9.65 5.87
CA ARG A 22 -12.27 -9.17 4.70
C ARG A 22 -12.20 -7.65 4.67
N PRO A 23 -11.28 -7.07 3.87
CA PRO A 23 -11.21 -5.63 3.74
C PRO A 23 -12.50 -5.07 3.16
N VAL A 24 -12.90 -3.89 3.63
CA VAL A 24 -14.01 -3.13 3.06
C VAL A 24 -13.46 -2.34 1.86
N LYS A 25 -13.81 -2.78 0.65
CA LYS A 25 -13.24 -2.27 -0.61
C LYS A 25 -14.12 -1.23 -1.30
N ASP A 26 -15.23 -0.86 -0.67
CA ASP A 26 -16.30 -0.03 -1.26
C ASP A 26 -15.84 1.39 -1.60
N ASN A 27 -14.80 1.90 -0.92
CA ASN A 27 -14.28 3.24 -1.15
C ASN A 27 -12.74 3.26 -1.14
N PRO A 28 -12.09 2.99 -2.29
CA PRO A 28 -10.64 3.00 -2.41
C PRO A 28 -10.01 4.38 -2.17
N ASP A 29 -10.73 5.46 -2.47
CA ASP A 29 -10.22 6.83 -2.28
C ASP A 29 -10.12 7.18 -0.78
N GLU A 30 -11.08 6.73 0.04
CA GLU A 30 -10.99 6.88 1.51
C GLU A 30 -9.88 6.02 2.10
N ALA A 31 -9.67 4.81 1.57
CA ALA A 31 -8.54 3.97 1.96
C ALA A 31 -7.19 4.63 1.65
N GLU A 32 -7.06 5.27 0.49
CA GLU A 32 -5.89 6.06 0.12
C GLU A 32 -5.65 7.22 1.11
N LYS A 33 -6.70 8.00 1.41
CA LYS A 33 -6.63 9.09 2.40
C LYS A 33 -6.20 8.58 3.77
N PHE A 34 -6.71 7.42 4.18
CA PHE A 34 -6.35 6.77 5.45
C PHE A 34 -4.86 6.41 5.50
N VAL A 35 -4.30 5.77 4.47
CA VAL A 35 -2.86 5.44 4.44
C VAL A 35 -2.00 6.70 4.43
N ARG A 36 -2.40 7.74 3.70
CA ARG A 36 -1.72 9.05 3.72
C ARG A 36 -1.74 9.70 5.10
N ALA A 37 -2.86 9.59 5.82
CA ALA A 37 -2.96 10.10 7.18
C ALA A 37 -1.96 9.37 8.09
N ILE A 38 -1.88 8.04 8.05
CA ILE A 38 -0.88 7.27 8.82
C ILE A 38 0.54 7.75 8.49
N PHE A 39 0.87 7.90 7.21
CA PHE A 39 2.18 8.41 6.80
C PHE A 39 2.48 9.81 7.37
N LYS A 40 1.50 10.73 7.33
CA LYS A 40 1.63 12.11 7.87
C LYS A 40 1.87 12.13 9.38
N HIS A 41 1.30 11.19 10.13
CA HIS A 41 1.52 11.07 11.59
C HIS A 41 2.94 10.58 11.94
N LYS A 42 3.75 10.16 10.95
CA LYS A 42 5.14 9.73 11.13
C LYS A 42 5.35 8.74 12.29
N PRO A 43 4.65 7.59 12.30
CA PRO A 43 4.87 6.55 13.30
C PRO A 43 6.36 6.16 13.36
N HIS A 44 6.87 6.00 14.58
CA HIS A 44 8.30 5.90 14.85
C HIS A 44 8.90 4.52 14.52
N ASN A 45 8.10 3.50 14.27
CA ASN A 45 8.55 2.17 13.87
C ASN A 45 7.53 1.44 12.98
N VAL A 46 7.97 0.34 12.37
CA VAL A 46 7.17 -0.50 11.46
C VAL A 46 5.99 -1.19 12.18
N ASP A 47 6.12 -1.48 13.47
CA ASP A 47 5.09 -2.19 14.24
C ASP A 47 3.86 -1.32 14.47
N LEU A 48 4.07 -0.02 14.71
CA LEU A 48 3.00 0.97 14.81
C LEU A 48 2.31 1.16 13.47
N VAL A 49 3.08 1.20 12.37
CA VAL A 49 2.51 1.26 11.01
C VAL A 49 1.60 0.07 10.75
N ALA A 50 2.10 -1.13 11.03
CA ALA A 50 1.35 -2.36 10.87
C ALA A 50 0.07 -2.37 11.70
N ALA A 51 0.14 -1.88 12.95
CA ALA A 51 -1.03 -1.76 13.81
C ALA A 51 -2.08 -0.80 13.23
N GLU A 52 -1.67 0.37 12.77
CA GLU A 52 -2.56 1.37 12.18
C GLU A 52 -3.19 0.90 10.86
N LEU A 53 -2.47 0.08 10.07
CA LEU A 53 -2.98 -0.49 8.82
C LEU A 53 -3.86 -1.73 9.03
N ALA A 54 -3.78 -2.40 10.18
CA ALA A 54 -4.51 -3.64 10.44
C ALA A 54 -6.04 -3.52 10.20
N PRO A 55 -6.73 -2.44 10.61
CA PRO A 55 -8.15 -2.29 10.33
C PRO A 55 -8.45 -2.27 8.82
N LEU A 56 -7.59 -1.60 8.05
CA LEU A 56 -7.72 -1.50 6.60
C LEU A 56 -7.55 -2.85 5.89
N TYR A 57 -6.79 -3.76 6.49
CA TYR A 57 -6.60 -5.13 5.98
C TYR A 57 -7.77 -6.06 6.28
N GLY A 58 -8.86 -5.56 6.88
CA GLY A 58 -10.05 -6.37 7.11
C GLY A 58 -9.97 -7.23 8.38
N PHE A 59 -9.08 -6.90 9.32
CA PHE A 59 -9.07 -7.52 10.66
C PHE A 59 -10.15 -6.95 11.59
N GLY A 60 -10.97 -6.02 11.09
CA GLY A 60 -12.11 -5.43 11.80
C GLY A 60 -11.81 -4.05 12.40
N PRO A 61 -12.85 -3.31 12.79
CA PRO A 61 -12.68 -2.06 13.51
C PRO A 61 -12.00 -2.34 14.87
N ASN A 62 -11.08 -1.46 15.28
CA ASN A 62 -10.26 -1.58 16.50
C ASN A 62 -9.20 -2.70 16.50
N SER A 63 -8.92 -3.32 15.34
CA SER A 63 -7.88 -4.35 15.24
C SER A 63 -6.46 -3.80 15.44
N ASN A 64 -6.28 -2.48 15.48
CA ASN A 64 -5.04 -1.82 15.87
C ASN A 64 -4.66 -2.10 17.35
N HIS A 65 -5.60 -2.55 18.18
CA HIS A 65 -5.35 -2.99 19.55
C HIS A 65 -5.23 -4.52 19.70
N ASP A 66 -5.61 -5.29 18.67
CA ASP A 66 -5.55 -6.75 18.69
C ASP A 66 -4.13 -7.24 18.36
N VAL A 67 -3.54 -8.04 19.26
CA VAL A 67 -2.16 -8.51 19.12
C VAL A 67 -1.97 -9.39 17.89
N LEU A 68 -2.93 -10.26 17.56
CA LEU A 68 -2.83 -11.18 16.42
C LEU A 68 -2.96 -10.43 15.09
N ALA A 69 -3.88 -9.47 15.00
CA ALA A 69 -4.05 -8.63 13.83
C ALA A 69 -2.79 -7.79 13.57
N ARG A 70 -2.20 -7.21 14.61
CA ARG A 70 -0.94 -6.47 14.53
C ARG A 70 0.21 -7.35 14.05
N LEU A 71 0.39 -8.54 14.63
CA LEU A 71 1.44 -9.48 14.21
C LEU A 71 1.29 -9.89 12.75
N ARG A 72 0.04 -10.11 12.28
CA ARG A 72 -0.23 -10.42 10.87
C ARG A 72 -0.02 -9.25 9.93
N ALA A 73 -0.36 -8.04 10.35
CA ALA A 73 -0.08 -6.84 9.56
C ALA A 73 1.43 -6.57 9.51
N GLN A 74 2.16 -6.83 10.60
CA GLN A 74 3.60 -6.64 10.70
C GLN A 74 4.34 -7.57 9.75
N SER A 75 3.85 -8.80 9.56
CA SER A 75 4.50 -9.76 8.67
C SER A 75 4.62 -9.26 7.23
N LEU A 76 3.73 -8.37 6.77
CA LEU A 76 3.85 -7.73 5.45
C LEU A 76 5.15 -6.93 5.26
N PHE A 77 5.76 -6.47 6.35
CA PHE A 77 6.92 -5.59 6.31
C PHE A 77 8.22 -6.29 6.72
N VAL A 78 8.13 -7.46 7.36
CA VAL A 78 9.30 -8.17 7.91
C VAL A 78 9.51 -9.57 7.32
N SER A 79 8.54 -10.10 6.57
CA SER A 79 8.65 -11.45 5.98
C SER A 79 9.68 -11.49 4.85
N PRO A 80 10.68 -12.39 4.89
CA PRO A 80 11.64 -12.57 3.81
C PRO A 80 11.00 -12.81 2.43
N GLU A 81 9.84 -13.45 2.39
CA GLU A 81 9.07 -13.77 1.18
C GLU A 81 8.57 -12.52 0.44
N ILE A 82 8.47 -11.37 1.12
CA ILE A 82 8.11 -10.09 0.51
C ILE A 82 9.37 -9.28 0.15
N THR A 83 10.50 -9.56 0.79
CA THR A 83 11.72 -8.75 0.67
C THR A 83 12.23 -8.67 -0.76
N GLU A 84 12.27 -9.77 -1.52
CA GLU A 84 12.78 -9.77 -2.89
C GLU A 84 11.85 -9.01 -3.87
N PRO A 85 10.53 -9.29 -3.95
CA PRO A 85 9.61 -8.48 -4.74
C PRO A 85 9.61 -6.99 -4.35
N LEU A 86 9.74 -6.71 -3.05
CA LEU A 86 9.80 -5.34 -2.53
C LEU A 86 11.11 -4.66 -2.91
N TRP A 87 12.23 -5.39 -2.91
CA TRP A 87 13.52 -4.89 -3.34
C TRP A 87 13.47 -4.44 -4.80
N ASP A 88 12.91 -5.27 -5.68
CA ASP A 88 12.77 -4.93 -7.08
C ASP A 88 11.87 -3.70 -7.27
N PHE A 89 10.72 -3.64 -6.61
CA PHE A 89 9.89 -2.44 -6.64
C PHE A 89 10.67 -1.20 -6.19
N ARG A 90 11.49 -1.30 -5.14
CA ARG A 90 12.31 -0.18 -4.69
C ARG A 90 13.37 0.23 -5.71
N VAL A 91 14.06 -0.74 -6.31
CA VAL A 91 15.17 -0.53 -7.25
C VAL A 91 14.68 0.00 -8.61
N PHE A 92 13.58 -0.53 -9.12
CA PHE A 92 13.11 -0.22 -10.47
C PHE A 92 12.13 0.96 -10.50
N PHE A 93 11.34 1.16 -9.44
CA PHE A 93 10.32 2.21 -9.43
C PHE A 93 10.70 3.41 -8.55
N THR A 94 11.04 3.19 -7.27
CA THR A 94 11.28 4.33 -6.34
C THR A 94 12.73 4.81 -6.27
N ARG A 95 13.69 4.17 -6.93
CA ARG A 95 15.13 4.39 -6.69
C ARG A 95 15.54 5.84 -6.91
N TYR A 96 15.98 6.49 -5.82
CA TYR A 96 16.39 7.90 -5.77
C TYR A 96 15.33 8.91 -6.26
N ARG A 97 14.09 8.47 -6.46
CA ARG A 97 13.01 9.28 -6.99
C ARG A 97 12.05 9.69 -5.88
N TRP A 98 11.53 10.90 -5.99
CA TRP A 98 10.49 11.45 -5.13
C TRP A 98 9.52 12.28 -5.99
N GLY A 99 8.33 12.55 -5.46
CA GLY A 99 7.28 13.22 -6.24
C GLY A 99 6.71 12.33 -7.37
N LEU A 100 6.86 11.01 -7.27
CA LEU A 100 6.25 10.08 -8.22
C LEU A 100 4.73 10.14 -8.10
N PRO A 101 4.00 9.91 -9.21
CA PRO A 101 2.55 9.76 -9.16
C PRO A 101 2.16 8.62 -8.22
N LEU A 102 1.00 8.78 -7.60
CA LEU A 102 0.46 7.81 -6.67
C LEU A 102 -0.57 6.94 -7.38
N PRO A 103 -0.54 5.61 -7.15
CA PRO A 103 -1.39 4.68 -7.87
C PRO A 103 -2.84 4.76 -7.41
N LYS A 104 -3.73 4.35 -8.30
CA LYS A 104 -5.13 4.09 -7.96
C LYS A 104 -5.38 2.59 -7.85
N PHE A 105 -6.16 2.19 -6.85
CA PHE A 105 -6.44 0.76 -6.62
C PHE A 105 -7.21 0.12 -7.77
N VAL A 106 -8.30 0.74 -8.22
CA VAL A 106 -9.18 0.15 -9.26
C VAL A 106 -8.44 -0.13 -10.58
N PRO A 107 -7.68 0.81 -11.16
CA PRO A 107 -6.93 0.53 -12.38
C PRO A 107 -5.79 -0.47 -12.16
N THR A 108 -5.15 -0.48 -10.99
CA THR A 108 -4.17 -1.53 -10.66
C THR A 108 -4.81 -2.91 -10.60
N LEU A 109 -5.96 -3.05 -9.92
CA LEU A 109 -6.66 -4.33 -9.80
C LEU A 109 -7.10 -4.86 -11.17
N ALA A 110 -7.56 -3.98 -12.06
CA ALA A 110 -7.90 -4.35 -13.44
C ALA A 110 -6.69 -4.96 -14.17
N LEU A 111 -5.50 -4.35 -14.07
CA LEU A 111 -4.26 -4.88 -14.65
C LEU A 111 -3.84 -6.21 -14.02
N VAL A 112 -4.05 -6.39 -12.71
CA VAL A 112 -3.77 -7.67 -12.04
C VAL A 112 -4.65 -8.77 -12.64
N HIS A 113 -5.96 -8.54 -12.77
CA HIS A 113 -6.87 -9.53 -13.35
C HIS A 113 -6.59 -9.82 -14.82
N GLU A 114 -6.23 -8.80 -15.59
CA GLU A 114 -5.91 -8.94 -17.01
C GLU A 114 -4.67 -9.83 -17.21
N HIS A 115 -3.61 -9.61 -16.42
CA HIS A 115 -2.30 -10.18 -16.67
C HIS A 115 -1.84 -11.22 -15.63
N ARG A 116 -2.71 -11.63 -14.69
CA ARG A 116 -2.41 -12.57 -13.59
C ARG A 116 -1.66 -13.82 -14.04
N HIS A 117 -2.00 -14.32 -15.22
CA HIS A 117 -1.51 -15.57 -15.79
C HIS A 117 -0.48 -15.38 -16.92
N GLU A 118 -0.05 -14.15 -17.17
CA GLU A 118 0.94 -13.83 -18.19
C GLU A 118 2.36 -13.83 -17.61
N SER A 119 3.24 -14.66 -18.19
CA SER A 119 4.64 -14.75 -17.74
C SER A 119 5.46 -13.48 -18.01
N SER A 120 5.05 -12.65 -18.97
CA SER A 120 5.66 -11.34 -19.25
C SER A 120 5.47 -10.32 -18.11
N TRP A 121 4.50 -10.57 -17.22
CA TRP A 121 4.14 -9.68 -16.10
C TRP A 121 4.72 -10.09 -14.75
N THR A 122 5.48 -11.19 -14.67
CA THR A 122 6.10 -11.66 -13.42
C THR A 122 7.47 -11.03 -13.14
N GLY A 123 8.01 -10.29 -14.12
CA GLY A 123 9.30 -9.59 -14.02
C GLY A 123 9.15 -8.09 -13.75
N PRO A 124 10.22 -7.44 -13.23
CA PRO A 124 10.25 -5.99 -13.09
C PRO A 124 10.22 -5.28 -14.45
N GLU A 125 9.68 -4.07 -14.46
CA GLU A 125 9.66 -3.19 -15.63
C GLU A 125 10.66 -2.05 -15.47
N TYR A 126 11.14 -1.51 -16.59
CA TYR A 126 12.03 -0.34 -16.60
C TYR A 126 11.41 0.86 -15.88
N PRO A 127 12.23 1.79 -15.35
CA PRO A 127 11.72 2.91 -14.57
C PRO A 127 10.69 3.75 -15.34
N ILE A 128 9.68 4.26 -14.63
CA ILE A 128 8.66 5.15 -15.21
C ILE A 128 9.31 6.35 -15.91
N ALA A 129 8.91 6.63 -17.15
CA ALA A 129 9.22 7.91 -17.78
C ALA A 129 8.45 9.04 -17.08
N ASP A 130 8.98 10.26 -17.03
CA ASP A 130 8.29 11.39 -16.39
C ASP A 130 6.84 11.53 -16.92
N GLY A 131 5.86 11.51 -16.01
CA GLY A 131 4.42 11.52 -16.34
C GLY A 131 3.77 10.15 -16.58
N GLY A 132 4.53 9.05 -16.47
CA GLY A 132 3.98 7.70 -16.63
C GLY A 132 3.14 7.23 -15.43
N ARG A 133 2.30 6.22 -15.68
CA ARG A 133 1.35 5.68 -14.71
C ARG A 133 2.02 4.69 -13.74
N PRO A 134 1.82 4.81 -12.41
CA PRO A 134 2.40 3.87 -11.44
C PRO A 134 1.70 2.51 -11.37
N GLU A 135 0.47 2.38 -11.90
CA GLU A 135 -0.35 1.17 -11.76
C GLU A 135 0.28 -0.11 -12.35
N PRO A 136 0.95 -0.11 -13.53
CA PRO A 136 1.64 -1.30 -14.03
C PRO A 136 2.71 -1.84 -13.07
N HIS A 137 3.46 -0.97 -12.40
CA HIS A 137 4.48 -1.39 -11.43
C HIS A 137 3.87 -2.02 -10.18
N TYR A 138 2.75 -1.45 -9.71
CA TYR A 138 1.98 -2.05 -8.62
C TYR A 138 1.40 -3.40 -9.02
N ALA A 139 0.81 -3.50 -10.22
CA ALA A 139 0.21 -4.73 -10.71
C ALA A 139 1.25 -5.84 -10.85
N ARG A 140 2.42 -5.57 -11.44
CA ARG A 140 3.54 -6.53 -11.52
C ARG A 140 4.01 -7.01 -10.14
N PHE A 141 4.16 -6.09 -9.19
CA PHE A 141 4.50 -6.45 -7.81
C PHE A 141 3.45 -7.39 -7.21
N ILE A 142 2.16 -7.04 -7.34
CA ILE A 142 1.05 -7.85 -6.79
C ILE A 142 1.01 -9.22 -7.47
N ILE A 143 1.08 -9.30 -8.80
CA ILE A 143 1.09 -10.57 -9.55
C ILE A 143 2.22 -11.49 -9.06
N ARG A 144 3.42 -10.95 -8.92
CA ARG A 144 4.56 -11.72 -8.42
C ARG A 144 4.34 -12.20 -6.98
N MET A 145 3.81 -11.33 -6.11
CA MET A 145 3.45 -11.71 -4.75
C MET A 145 2.40 -12.82 -4.72
N LEU A 146 1.38 -12.76 -5.58
CA LEU A 146 0.36 -13.79 -5.70
C LEU A 146 0.98 -15.15 -6.08
N HIS A 147 1.87 -15.17 -7.08
CA HIS A 147 2.62 -16.38 -7.43
C HIS A 147 3.49 -16.89 -6.27
N SER A 148 4.21 -16.01 -5.57
CA SER A 148 5.03 -16.40 -4.43
C SER A 148 4.21 -16.98 -3.27
N LEU A 149 2.97 -16.52 -3.09
CA LEU A 149 2.07 -17.02 -2.05
C LEU A 149 1.47 -18.40 -2.40
N GLU A 150 1.40 -18.75 -3.68
CA GLU A 150 0.94 -20.07 -4.17
C GLU A 150 2.01 -21.17 -4.08
N LEU A 151 3.29 -20.80 -4.05
CA LEU A 151 4.38 -21.77 -3.96
C LEU A 151 4.34 -22.54 -2.62
N PRO A 152 4.53 -23.87 -2.65
CA PRO A 152 4.71 -24.66 -1.43
C PRO A 152 5.99 -24.22 -0.73
N ILE A 153 5.91 -23.82 0.53
CA ILE A 153 7.12 -23.51 1.31
C ILE A 153 7.64 -24.82 1.90
N GLU A 154 8.87 -25.17 1.57
CA GLU A 154 9.66 -26.16 2.32
C GLU A 154 10.10 -25.55 3.66
N GLY A 155 9.15 -25.28 4.56
CA GLY A 155 9.44 -24.63 5.84
C GLY A 155 8.24 -24.04 6.57
N ASN A 156 8.38 -23.92 7.89
CA ASN A 156 7.35 -23.46 8.83
C ASN A 156 7.09 -21.93 8.80
N SER A 157 7.37 -21.23 7.69
CA SER A 157 7.16 -19.77 7.63
C SER A 157 5.67 -19.43 7.57
N ARG A 158 5.05 -19.40 8.75
CA ARG A 158 3.63 -19.07 8.96
C ARG A 158 3.34 -17.57 8.82
N MET A 159 4.36 -16.74 8.56
CA MET A 159 4.26 -15.28 8.64
C MET A 159 3.16 -14.71 7.73
N LEU A 160 3.00 -15.23 6.52
CA LEU A 160 1.97 -14.80 5.55
C LEU A 160 0.86 -15.84 5.34
N GLN A 161 0.70 -16.81 6.25
CA GLN A 161 -0.26 -17.91 6.10
C GLN A 161 -1.70 -17.41 5.87
N TRP A 162 -2.05 -16.25 6.45
CA TRP A 162 -3.37 -15.66 6.30
C TRP A 162 -3.65 -15.23 4.85
N LEU A 163 -2.71 -14.59 4.16
CA LEU A 163 -2.83 -14.27 2.74
C LEU A 163 -2.93 -15.52 1.88
N ARG A 164 -2.11 -16.54 2.17
CA ARG A 164 -2.17 -17.82 1.46
C ARG A 164 -3.53 -18.48 1.60
N ASN A 165 -4.07 -18.50 2.82
CA ASN A 165 -5.39 -19.05 3.08
C ASN A 165 -6.49 -18.30 2.31
N ALA A 166 -6.38 -16.98 2.16
CA ALA A 166 -7.31 -16.20 1.34
C ALA A 166 -7.21 -16.55 -0.15
N LEU A 167 -6.00 -16.74 -0.70
CA LEU A 167 -5.84 -17.21 -2.09
C LEU A 167 -6.46 -18.59 -2.30
N ILE A 168 -6.19 -19.54 -1.39
CA ILE A 168 -6.80 -20.88 -1.44
C ILE A 168 -8.33 -20.79 -1.36
N ALA A 169 -8.85 -19.85 -0.56
CA ALA A 169 -10.27 -19.58 -0.44
C ALA A 169 -10.86 -18.72 -1.57
N LYS A 170 -10.10 -18.49 -2.66
CA LYS A 170 -10.49 -17.69 -3.83
C LYS A 170 -10.88 -16.24 -3.50
N GLN A 171 -10.18 -15.63 -2.55
CA GLN A 171 -10.33 -14.23 -2.14
C GLN A 171 -9.13 -13.40 -2.63
N GLU A 172 -8.83 -13.48 -3.93
CA GLU A 172 -7.65 -12.82 -4.53
C GLU A 172 -7.69 -11.29 -4.36
N ASP A 173 -8.84 -10.66 -4.57
CA ASP A 173 -9.01 -9.21 -4.41
C ASP A 173 -8.68 -8.72 -3.00
N ASP A 174 -8.97 -9.54 -1.98
CA ASP A 174 -8.68 -9.20 -0.58
C ASP A 174 -7.17 -9.20 -0.34
N VAL A 175 -6.46 -10.14 -0.98
CA VAL A 175 -5.00 -10.19 -0.97
C VAL A 175 -4.41 -9.01 -1.74
N CYS A 176 -4.95 -8.70 -2.93
CA CYS A 176 -4.55 -7.55 -3.73
C CYS A 176 -4.72 -6.24 -2.97
N TRP A 177 -5.85 -6.07 -2.26
CA TRP A 177 -6.13 -4.91 -1.44
C TRP A 177 -5.06 -4.68 -0.37
N VAL A 178 -4.73 -5.73 0.39
CA VAL A 178 -3.71 -5.66 1.43
C VAL A 178 -2.35 -5.30 0.82
N LEU A 179 -1.92 -6.05 -0.19
CA LEU A 179 -0.60 -5.87 -0.81
C LEU A 179 -0.47 -4.47 -1.43
N PHE A 180 -1.52 -3.98 -2.08
CA PHE A 180 -1.56 -2.64 -2.65
C PHE A 180 -1.33 -1.56 -1.57
N HIS A 181 -2.08 -1.61 -0.47
CA HIS A 181 -2.02 -0.55 0.55
C HIS A 181 -0.73 -0.63 1.38
N ALA A 182 -0.18 -1.83 1.59
CA ALA A 182 1.14 -2.01 2.15
C ALA A 182 2.22 -1.37 1.25
N LEU A 183 2.17 -1.66 -0.06
CA LEU A 183 3.11 -1.11 -1.03
C LEU A 183 2.97 0.41 -1.18
N PHE A 184 1.74 0.92 -1.14
CA PHE A 184 1.43 2.35 -1.15
C PHE A 184 2.13 3.08 -0.01
N TYR A 185 2.01 2.54 1.21
CA TYR A 185 2.70 3.10 2.36
C TYR A 185 4.23 3.10 2.19
N LEU A 186 4.78 1.99 1.68
CA LEU A 186 6.21 1.84 1.45
C LEU A 186 6.74 2.80 0.37
N GLN A 187 5.98 3.05 -0.70
CA GLN A 187 6.31 4.06 -1.71
C GLN A 187 6.41 5.45 -1.06
N LEU A 188 5.43 5.85 -0.24
CA LEU A 188 5.45 7.15 0.45
C LEU A 188 6.70 7.30 1.31
N LYS A 189 7.06 6.28 2.08
CA LYS A 189 8.27 6.27 2.90
C LYS A 189 9.55 6.33 2.07
N ALA A 190 9.62 5.58 0.97
CA ALA A 190 10.77 5.61 0.07
C ALA A 190 10.95 7.01 -0.55
N MET A 191 9.88 7.62 -1.04
CA MET A 191 9.93 8.97 -1.62
C MET A 191 10.33 10.03 -0.60
N ASP A 192 9.84 9.95 0.64
CA ASP A 192 10.21 10.87 1.74
C ASP A 192 11.70 10.75 2.10
N PHE A 193 12.19 9.51 2.20
CA PHE A 193 13.61 9.24 2.42
C PHE A 193 14.46 9.77 1.28
N ASN A 194 14.08 9.49 0.02
CA ASN A 194 14.81 9.97 -1.16
C ASN A 194 14.82 11.50 -1.21
N LYS A 195 13.68 12.15 -0.97
CA LYS A 195 13.57 13.61 -0.89
C LYS A 195 14.46 14.18 0.20
N SER A 196 14.56 13.52 1.36
CA SER A 196 15.39 13.99 2.47
C SER A 196 16.90 13.89 2.17
N ASN A 197 17.31 12.89 1.38
CA ASN A 197 18.70 12.64 0.99
C ASN A 197 19.08 13.28 -0.36
N ALA A 198 18.12 13.86 -1.08
CA ALA A 198 18.37 14.51 -2.35
C ALA A 198 19.27 15.76 -2.18
N PRO A 199 20.18 16.04 -3.13
CA PRO A 199 20.93 17.28 -3.17
C PRO A 199 20.00 18.50 -3.03
N PHE A 200 20.43 19.52 -2.28
CA PHE A 200 19.62 20.71 -2.05
C PHE A 200 19.15 21.38 -3.35
N LYS A 201 20.02 21.43 -4.35
CA LYS A 201 19.71 21.96 -5.70
C LYS A 201 18.50 21.25 -6.32
N ASP A 202 18.46 19.93 -6.26
CA ASP A 202 17.39 19.13 -6.88
C ASP A 202 16.06 19.33 -6.15
N ARG A 203 16.10 19.48 -4.83
CA ARG A 203 14.92 19.81 -4.03
C ARG A 203 14.36 21.19 -4.37
N VAL A 204 15.21 22.19 -4.52
CA VAL A 204 14.81 23.54 -4.92
C VAL A 204 14.24 23.55 -6.33
N GLN A 205 14.91 22.89 -7.28
CA GLN A 205 14.43 22.80 -8.66
C GLN A 205 13.06 22.13 -8.74
N HIS A 206 12.83 21.07 -7.95
CA HIS A 206 11.53 20.41 -7.87
C HIS A 206 10.42 21.38 -7.41
N TYR A 207 10.63 22.16 -6.35
CA TYR A 207 9.66 23.17 -5.92
C TYR A 207 9.43 24.26 -6.96
N VAL A 208 10.48 24.71 -7.65
CA VAL A 208 10.36 25.68 -8.75
C VAL A 208 9.50 25.11 -9.87
N ASN A 209 9.70 23.84 -10.23
CA ASN A 209 8.90 23.17 -11.26
C ASN A 209 7.44 23.00 -10.83
N GLU A 210 7.17 22.61 -9.58
CA GLU A 210 5.80 22.51 -9.06
C GLU A 210 5.09 23.87 -9.05
N LEU A 211 5.79 24.95 -8.69
CA LEU A 211 5.25 26.31 -8.70
C LEU A 211 5.14 26.93 -10.11
N ALA A 212 5.88 26.37 -11.09
CA ALA A 212 5.82 26.76 -12.48
C ALA A 212 4.69 26.07 -13.27
N VAL A 213 4.03 25.06 -12.69
CA VAL A 213 2.73 24.59 -13.20
C VAL A 213 1.75 25.75 -13.04
N PRO A 214 1.12 26.24 -14.13
CA PRO A 214 0.42 27.51 -14.11
C PRO A 214 -0.89 27.41 -13.32
N ASP A 215 -0.81 27.68 -12.02
CA ASP A 215 -1.92 28.27 -11.29
C ASP A 215 -1.67 29.79 -11.28
N CYS A 216 -1.98 30.43 -12.43
CA CYS A 216 -1.69 31.83 -12.75
C CYS A 216 -2.25 32.87 -11.75
N GLY A 217 -2.99 32.45 -10.72
CA GLY A 217 -3.49 33.33 -9.67
C GLY A 217 -2.54 33.48 -8.46
N LEU A 218 -1.88 32.42 -8.01
CA LEU A 218 -1.27 32.41 -6.66
C LEU A 218 0.07 33.12 -6.58
N LEU A 219 0.97 32.92 -7.56
CA LEU A 219 2.25 33.62 -7.59
C LEU A 219 2.05 35.13 -7.82
N SER A 220 1.10 35.49 -8.69
CA SER A 220 0.66 36.86 -8.97
C SER A 220 0.09 37.53 -7.73
N LYS A 221 -0.83 36.85 -7.01
CA LYS A 221 -1.40 37.32 -5.74
C LYS A 221 -0.35 37.45 -4.63
N TRP A 222 0.60 36.51 -4.55
CA TRP A 222 1.67 36.56 -3.55
C TRP A 222 2.66 37.71 -3.83
N ILE A 223 3.03 37.92 -5.10
CA ILE A 223 3.88 39.06 -5.52
C ILE A 223 3.15 40.39 -5.30
N ALA A 224 1.85 40.47 -5.61
CA ALA A 224 1.02 41.67 -5.39
C ALA A 224 0.90 42.01 -3.89
N ALA A 225 0.63 41.00 -3.05
CA ALA A 225 0.55 41.14 -1.60
C ALA A 225 1.88 41.61 -0.99
N ARG A 226 3.02 41.12 -1.50
CA ARG A 226 4.35 41.52 -1.00
C ARG A 226 4.81 42.89 -1.50
N ARG A 227 4.30 43.35 -2.65
CA ARG A 227 4.61 44.67 -3.21
C ARG A 227 3.63 45.76 -2.75
N GLY A 228 2.69 45.44 -1.86
CA GLY A 228 1.75 46.41 -1.30
C GLY A 228 0.72 46.94 -2.31
N PHE A 229 0.52 46.24 -3.43
CA PHE A 229 -0.54 46.59 -4.37
C PHE A 229 -1.86 46.04 -3.83
N ALA A 230 -2.61 46.91 -3.14
CA ALA A 230 -4.00 46.65 -2.81
C ALA A 230 -4.76 46.36 -4.12
N GLU A 231 -5.56 45.29 -4.10
CA GLU A 231 -6.44 44.88 -5.20
C GLU A 231 -7.33 46.06 -5.63
N LYS A 232 -6.96 46.69 -6.74
CA LYS A 232 -7.87 47.53 -7.50
C LYS A 232 -7.91 47.00 -8.92
N GLY A 233 -8.98 46.25 -9.19
CA GLY A 233 -9.55 46.07 -10.51
C GLY A 233 -8.72 45.25 -11.49
N LEU A 234 -8.96 43.94 -11.51
CA LEU A 234 -8.94 43.17 -12.75
C LEU A 234 -10.28 42.44 -12.83
N SER A 235 -11.22 43.12 -13.50
CA SER A 235 -12.39 42.54 -14.11
C SER A 235 -11.96 41.53 -15.17
N GLU A 236 -12.67 40.41 -15.20
CA GLU A 236 -13.11 39.61 -16.35
C GLU A 236 -12.30 39.78 -17.65
N ASP A 237 -11.52 38.76 -18.00
CA ASP A 237 -11.80 37.92 -19.17
C ASP A 237 -10.84 36.70 -19.18
N CYS A 238 -11.45 35.52 -19.32
CA CYS A 238 -10.79 34.29 -19.77
C CYS A 238 -10.81 34.22 -21.29
#